data_AF-A0A433WU34-F1
#
_entry.id   AF-A0A433WU34-F1
#
_cell.length_a   1.000
_cell.length_b   1.000
_cell.length_c   1.000
_cell.angle_alpha   90.00
_cell.angle_beta   90.00
_cell.angle_gamma   90.00
#
_symmetry.space_group_name_H-M   'P 1'
#
loop_
_entity.id
_entity.type
_entity.pdbx_description
1 polymer ?
#
loop_
_entity_poly.entity_id
_entity_poly.type
_entity_poly.pdbx_seq_one_letter_code
_entity_poly.pdbx_strand_id
1 'polypeptide(L)'
;MTNEQKPESAEFRTREAQTDALARAIGPEKIFHLLNQSYREEIMARASSHVLEAEARGAAEQRRKDAEDAEGAEPVGWQYQNAYGDWHPILKGSPEWYIRNGSIVRPIYTRPANVAALEVRVKELEGEVDRRISEAVAAERERCAKMLDASAIRADEHGAHWGERYAKCWAAAIREGV
;
A
#
# COMPACT_ATOMS: atom_id res chain seq x y z
N MET A 1 -11.93 -29.93 -6.61
CA MET A 1 -11.73 -28.74 -5.78
C MET A 1 -10.45 -28.07 -6.25
N THR A 2 -10.57 -27.11 -7.15
CA THR A 2 -9.43 -26.33 -7.65
C THR A 2 -9.06 -25.30 -6.59
N ASN A 3 -7.88 -25.47 -5.98
CA ASN A 3 -7.31 -24.48 -5.07
C ASN A 3 -7.05 -23.20 -5.86
N GLU A 4 -7.90 -22.19 -5.66
CA GLU A 4 -7.59 -20.82 -6.06
C GLU A 4 -6.39 -20.37 -5.21
N GLN A 5 -5.21 -20.31 -5.83
CA GLN A 5 -4.07 -19.60 -5.25
C GLN A 5 -4.45 -18.13 -5.11
N LYS A 6 -4.65 -17.67 -3.87
CA LYS A 6 -4.72 -16.25 -3.57
C LYS A 6 -3.43 -15.58 -4.04
N PRO A 7 -3.49 -14.47 -4.81
CA PRO A 7 -2.29 -13.76 -5.19
C PRO A 7 -1.59 -13.27 -3.92
N GLU A 8 -0.31 -13.64 -3.80
CA GLU A 8 0.60 -13.11 -2.79
C GLU A 8 0.52 -11.59 -2.80
N SER A 9 0.50 -10.98 -1.62
CA SER A 9 0.34 -9.54 -1.43
C SER A 9 1.21 -8.78 -2.42
N ALA A 10 0.61 -8.13 -3.41
CA ALA A 10 1.34 -7.35 -4.38
C ALA A 10 2.15 -6.29 -3.62
N GLU A 11 3.48 -6.44 -3.57
CA GLU A 11 4.36 -5.37 -3.13
C GLU A 11 4.03 -4.15 -3.98
N PHE A 12 3.58 -3.08 -3.32
CA PHE A 12 3.28 -1.83 -3.99
C PHE A 12 4.56 -1.31 -4.63
N ARG A 13 4.69 -1.49 -5.94
CA ARG A 13 5.81 -0.93 -6.70
C ARG A 13 5.70 0.58 -6.61
N THR A 14 6.80 1.23 -6.23
CA THR A 14 6.88 2.69 -6.30
C THR A 14 6.68 3.14 -7.74
N ARG A 15 6.22 4.38 -7.94
CA ARG A 15 6.05 4.96 -9.28
C ARG A 15 7.33 4.83 -10.11
N GLU A 16 8.48 5.07 -9.47
CA GLU A 16 9.80 4.92 -10.08
C GLU A 16 10.07 3.46 -10.50
N ALA A 17 9.78 2.48 -9.64
CA ALA A 17 9.91 1.07 -9.98
C ALA A 17 8.97 0.63 -11.11
N GLN A 18 7.77 1.22 -11.20
CA GLN A 18 6.82 0.95 -12.27
C GLN A 18 7.26 1.56 -13.60
N THR A 19 7.77 2.80 -13.58
CA THR A 19 8.37 3.46 -14.74
C THR A 19 9.60 2.69 -15.22
N ASP A 20 10.47 2.26 -14.32
CA ASP A 20 11.66 1.45 -14.64
C ASP A 20 11.28 0.10 -15.26
N ALA A 21 10.29 -0.60 -14.69
CA ALA A 21 9.81 -1.85 -15.23
C ALA A 21 9.20 -1.67 -16.63
N LEU A 22 8.43 -0.60 -16.84
CA LEU A 22 7.84 -0.29 -18.14
C LEU A 22 8.90 0.14 -19.16
N ALA A 23 9.89 0.93 -18.75
CA ALA A 23 11.01 1.31 -19.61
C ALA A 23 11.82 0.09 -20.06
N ARG A 24 12.04 -0.88 -19.18
CA ARG A 24 12.68 -2.17 -19.52
C ARG A 24 11.84 -3.03 -20.46
N ALA A 25 10.51 -2.99 -20.33
CA ALA A 25 9.58 -3.72 -21.18
C ALA A 25 9.43 -3.09 -22.58
N ILE A 26 9.53 -1.76 -22.68
CA ILE A 26 9.47 -1.01 -23.95
C ILE A 26 10.81 -1.05 -24.67
N GLY A 27 11.93 -0.98 -23.93
CA GLY A 27 13.26 -1.11 -24.49
C GLY A 27 13.60 -2.56 -24.85
N PRO A 28 14.51 -2.81 -25.81
CA PRO A 28 15.01 -4.16 -26.05
C PRO A 28 15.71 -4.69 -24.80
N GLU A 29 15.14 -5.73 -24.17
CA GLU A 29 15.58 -6.32 -22.89
C GLU A 29 17.09 -6.57 -22.81
N LYS A 30 17.73 -6.89 -23.94
CA LYS A 30 19.15 -7.24 -24.01
C LYS A 30 20.10 -6.05 -24.13
N ILE A 31 19.61 -4.85 -24.41
CA ILE A 31 20.46 -3.69 -24.77
C ILE A 31 20.12 -2.46 -23.92
N PHE A 32 19.08 -2.45 -23.08
CA PHE A 32 18.72 -1.27 -22.27
C PHE A 32 19.88 -0.63 -21.48
N HIS A 33 20.81 -1.46 -20.99
CA HIS A 33 22.02 -1.02 -20.27
C HIS A 33 23.20 -0.66 -21.19
N LEU A 34 23.10 -0.98 -22.48
CA LEU A 34 24.08 -0.72 -23.55
C LEU A 34 23.67 0.46 -24.46
N LEU A 35 22.49 1.05 -24.25
CA LEU A 35 22.02 2.21 -25.00
C LEU A 35 22.79 3.47 -24.56
N ASN A 36 23.08 4.36 -25.51
CA ASN A 36 23.63 5.67 -25.20
C ASN A 36 22.66 6.42 -24.26
N GLN A 37 23.20 7.27 -23.38
CA GLN A 37 22.47 8.00 -22.34
C GLN A 37 21.22 8.71 -22.89
N SER A 38 21.33 9.36 -24.05
CA SER A 38 20.22 10.07 -24.69
C SER A 38 19.03 9.16 -25.02
N TYR A 39 19.29 7.92 -25.45
CA TYR A 39 18.25 6.97 -25.82
C TYR A 39 17.59 6.32 -24.60
N ARG A 40 18.36 6.17 -23.50
CA ARG A 40 17.81 5.74 -22.21
C ARG A 40 16.86 6.79 -21.63
N GLU A 41 17.23 8.08 -21.70
CA GLU A 41 16.39 9.19 -21.24
C GLU A 41 15.07 9.27 -22.02
N GLU A 42 15.10 9.06 -23.34
CA GLU A 42 13.89 9.04 -24.18
C GLU A 42 12.91 7.91 -23.80
N ILE A 43 13.41 6.69 -23.59
CA ILE A 43 12.59 5.55 -23.18
C ILE A 43 11.99 5.79 -21.79
N MET A 44 12.77 6.33 -20.85
CA MET A 44 12.30 6.66 -19.51
C MET A 44 11.21 7.75 -19.53
N ALA A 45 11.37 8.78 -20.36
CA ALA A 45 10.37 9.83 -20.53
C ALA A 45 9.06 9.26 -21.10
N ARG A 46 9.15 8.38 -22.09
CA ARG A 46 7.98 7.71 -22.68
C ARG A 46 7.27 6.79 -21.69
N ALA A 47 8.02 6.00 -20.93
CA ALA A 47 7.47 5.15 -19.87
C ALA A 47 6.76 6.00 -18.80
N SER A 48 7.37 7.11 -18.38
CA SER A 48 6.77 8.05 -17.43
C SER A 48 5.46 8.64 -17.95
N SER A 49 5.41 9.05 -19.22
CA SER A 49 4.20 9.57 -19.86
C SER A 49 3.08 8.54 -19.87
N HIS A 50 3.37 7.28 -20.18
CA HIS A 50 2.36 6.21 -20.16
C HIS A 50 1.82 5.94 -18.76
N VAL A 51 2.67 5.95 -17.73
CA VAL A 51 2.23 5.82 -16.33
C VAL A 51 1.32 6.99 -15.96
N LEU A 52 1.71 8.22 -16.28
CA LEU A 52 0.90 9.44 -16.05
C LEU A 52 -0.47 9.36 -16.74
N GLU A 53 -0.52 8.95 -18.00
CA GLU A 53 -1.78 8.79 -18.75
C GLU A 53 -2.66 7.68 -18.18
N ALA A 54 -2.07 6.56 -17.75
CA ALA A 54 -2.80 5.47 -17.11
C ALA A 54 -3.39 5.91 -15.77
N GLU A 55 -2.61 6.62 -14.94
CA GLU A 55 -3.08 7.23 -13.69
C GLU A 55 -4.21 8.25 -13.95
N ALA A 56 -4.06 9.11 -14.97
CA ALA A 56 -5.08 10.09 -15.33
C ALA A 56 -6.39 9.42 -15.80
N ARG A 57 -6.28 8.35 -16.60
CA ARG A 57 -7.45 7.55 -17.02
C ARG A 57 -8.10 6.84 -15.83
N GLY A 58 -7.31 6.23 -14.95
CA GLY A 58 -7.81 5.60 -13.73
C GLY A 58 -8.54 6.62 -12.84
N ALA A 59 -7.97 7.81 -12.66
CA ALA A 59 -8.61 8.90 -11.93
C ALA A 59 -9.90 9.39 -12.62
N ALA A 60 -9.93 9.48 -13.95
CA ALA A 60 -11.12 9.88 -14.69
C ALA A 60 -12.23 8.83 -14.65
N GLU A 61 -11.88 7.55 -14.73
CA GLU A 61 -12.81 6.44 -14.60
C GLU A 61 -13.34 6.33 -13.17
N GLN A 62 -12.48 6.55 -12.17
CA GLN A 62 -12.91 6.61 -10.78
C GLN A 62 -13.86 7.77 -10.54
N ARG A 63 -13.60 8.96 -11.09
CA ARG A 63 -14.55 10.09 -11.02
C ARG A 63 -15.90 9.77 -11.66
N ARG A 64 -15.94 8.90 -12.67
CA ARG A 64 -17.18 8.45 -13.31
C ARG A 64 -17.96 7.49 -12.40
N LYS A 65 -17.26 6.52 -11.80
CA LYS A 65 -17.84 5.61 -10.81
C LYS A 65 -18.31 6.34 -9.56
N ASP A 66 -17.51 7.29 -9.07
CA ASP A 66 -17.89 8.16 -7.96
C ASP A 66 -19.12 9.01 -8.31
N ALA A 67 -19.32 9.39 -9.58
CA ALA A 67 -20.52 10.10 -10.02
C ALA A 67 -21.75 9.17 -10.13
N GLU A 68 -21.55 7.90 -10.49
CA GLU A 68 -22.60 6.86 -10.51
C GLU A 68 -23.00 6.44 -9.09
N ASP A 69 -22.05 6.21 -8.18
CA ASP A 69 -22.29 5.87 -6.78
C ASP A 69 -22.79 7.07 -5.94
N ALA A 70 -22.57 8.30 -6.42
CA ALA A 70 -23.10 9.51 -5.83
C ALA A 70 -24.55 9.84 -6.26
N GLU A 71 -25.25 8.95 -6.98
CA GLU A 71 -26.71 9.07 -7.17
C GLU A 71 -27.42 9.09 -5.80
N GLY A 72 -27.57 10.30 -5.23
CA GLY A 72 -28.22 10.57 -3.94
C GLY A 72 -27.36 11.30 -2.91
N ALA A 73 -26.04 11.45 -3.12
CA ALA A 73 -25.18 12.18 -2.19
C ALA A 73 -25.10 13.67 -2.59
N GLU A 74 -25.48 14.58 -1.68
CA GLU A 74 -25.30 16.01 -1.94
C GLU A 74 -23.81 16.40 -1.94
N PRO A 75 -23.33 17.12 -2.95
CA PRO A 75 -21.95 17.60 -2.99
C PRO A 75 -21.72 18.60 -1.85
N VAL A 76 -20.56 18.48 -1.20
CA VAL A 76 -20.16 19.35 -0.09
C VAL A 76 -19.50 20.65 -0.55
N GLY A 77 -19.23 20.75 -1.85
CA GLY A 77 -18.71 21.94 -2.48
C GLY A 77 -18.60 21.77 -3.98
N TRP A 78 -18.18 22.84 -4.65
CA TRP A 78 -18.01 22.88 -6.09
C TRP A 78 -16.68 23.53 -6.43
N GLN A 79 -16.09 23.14 -7.55
CA GLN A 79 -14.89 23.77 -8.12
C GLN A 79 -15.14 24.20 -9.54
N TYR A 80 -14.53 25.31 -9.95
CA TYR A 80 -14.50 25.74 -11.35
C TYR A 80 -13.07 25.67 -11.89
N GLN A 81 -12.93 25.46 -13.20
CA GLN A 81 -11.64 25.52 -13.88
C GLN A 81 -11.38 26.96 -14.36
N ASN A 82 -10.24 27.54 -13.99
CA ASN A 82 -9.83 28.85 -14.46
C ASN A 82 -9.29 28.79 -15.90
N ALA A 83 -8.94 29.94 -16.49
CA ALA A 83 -8.41 30.03 -17.85
C ALA A 83 -7.03 29.36 -18.04
N TYR A 84 -6.30 29.09 -16.95
CA TYR A 84 -5.01 28.39 -16.94
C TYR A 84 -5.16 26.87 -16.81
N GLY A 85 -6.39 26.38 -16.59
CA GLY A 85 -6.67 24.95 -16.40
C GLY A 85 -6.67 24.51 -14.93
N ASP A 86 -6.43 25.40 -13.97
CA ASP A 86 -6.43 25.06 -12.54
C ASP A 86 -7.83 25.02 -11.95
N TRP A 87 -8.03 24.14 -10.97
CA TRP A 87 -9.29 24.00 -10.27
C TRP A 87 -9.32 24.86 -9.00
N HIS A 88 -10.30 25.76 -8.92
CA HIS A 88 -10.51 26.64 -7.76
C HIS A 88 -11.84 26.35 -7.08
N PRO A 89 -11.90 26.42 -5.73
CA PRO A 89 -13.15 26.25 -5.00
C PRO A 89 -14.10 27.41 -5.28
N ILE A 90 -15.39 27.10 -5.45
CA ILE A 90 -16.47 28.07 -5.44
C ILE A 90 -16.80 28.36 -3.98
N LEU A 91 -16.19 29.43 -3.43
CA LEU A 91 -16.36 29.81 -2.03
C LEU A 91 -17.66 30.57 -1.75
N LYS A 92 -18.19 31.26 -2.76
CA LYS A 92 -19.43 32.04 -2.67
C LYS A 92 -20.19 31.96 -3.99
N GLY A 93 -21.51 31.75 -3.89
CA GLY A 93 -22.41 31.64 -5.03
C GLY A 93 -22.64 30.21 -5.51
N SER A 94 -23.60 30.04 -6.41
CA SER A 94 -23.95 28.73 -6.95
C SER A 94 -23.09 28.34 -8.16
N PRO A 95 -22.86 27.04 -8.40
CA PRO A 95 -22.17 26.54 -9.59
C PRO A 95 -22.81 27.01 -10.91
N GLU A 96 -24.12 27.29 -10.93
CA GLU A 96 -24.87 27.72 -12.12
C GLU A 96 -24.36 29.04 -12.70
N TRP A 97 -23.88 29.97 -11.87
CA TRP A 97 -23.31 31.22 -12.36
C TRP A 97 -22.05 30.96 -13.19
N TYR A 98 -21.19 30.05 -12.73
CA TYR A 98 -19.96 29.69 -13.43
C TYR A 98 -20.25 28.94 -14.73
N ILE A 99 -21.19 27.99 -14.70
CA ILE A 99 -21.64 27.26 -15.89
C ILE A 99 -22.20 28.22 -16.94
N ARG A 100 -23.05 29.18 -16.53
CA ARG A 100 -23.62 30.18 -17.46
C ARG A 100 -22.56 31.06 -18.11
N ASN A 101 -21.45 31.32 -17.41
CA ASN A 101 -20.32 32.07 -17.94
C ASN A 101 -19.29 31.19 -18.67
N GLY A 102 -19.64 29.94 -19.00
CA GLY A 102 -18.82 29.04 -19.80
C GLY A 102 -17.66 28.38 -19.04
N SER A 103 -17.64 28.47 -17.71
CA SER A 103 -16.63 27.76 -16.91
C SER A 103 -16.99 26.28 -16.76
N ILE A 104 -15.98 25.42 -16.78
CA ILE A 104 -16.14 24.01 -16.44
C ILE A 104 -16.23 23.90 -14.92
N VAL A 105 -17.28 23.23 -14.42
CA VAL A 105 -17.53 23.08 -12.99
C VAL A 105 -17.56 21.59 -12.62
N ARG A 106 -17.09 21.22 -11.43
CA ARG A 106 -17.17 19.87 -10.89
C ARG A 106 -17.60 19.86 -9.42
N PRO A 107 -18.39 18.86 -8.98
CA PRO A 107 -18.73 18.68 -7.57
C PRO A 107 -17.53 18.17 -6.76
N ILE A 108 -17.52 18.47 -5.47
CA ILE A 108 -16.67 17.87 -4.44
C ILE A 108 -17.59 17.11 -3.49
N TYR A 109 -17.27 15.86 -3.18
CA TYR A 109 -18.01 15.03 -2.22
C TYR A 109 -17.16 14.78 -0.95
N THR A 110 -17.78 14.69 0.23
CA THR A 110 -17.11 14.41 1.52
C THR A 110 -16.53 13.01 1.59
N ARG A 111 -17.09 12.08 0.80
CA ARG A 111 -16.66 10.69 0.69
C ARG A 111 -16.41 10.40 -0.79
N PRO A 112 -15.22 10.66 -1.34
CA PRO A 112 -14.85 9.93 -2.55
C PRO A 112 -14.95 8.44 -2.20
N ALA A 113 -15.49 7.58 -3.07
CA ALA A 113 -15.72 6.16 -2.77
C ALA A 113 -14.44 5.44 -2.27
N ASN A 114 -13.28 6.02 -2.58
CA ASN A 114 -11.99 5.68 -2.02
C ASN A 114 -11.93 5.67 -0.49
N VAL A 115 -12.63 6.54 0.26
CA VAL A 115 -12.53 6.53 1.73
C VAL A 115 -13.12 5.25 2.31
N ALA A 116 -14.29 4.80 1.84
CA ALA A 116 -14.89 3.56 2.34
C ALA A 116 -14.04 2.33 1.95
N ALA A 117 -13.53 2.30 0.72
CA ALA A 117 -12.62 1.25 0.26
C ALA A 117 -11.29 1.25 1.04
N LEU A 118 -10.75 2.44 1.34
CA LEU A 118 -9.55 2.62 2.14
C LEU A 118 -9.79 2.24 3.60
N GLU A 119 -10.93 2.57 4.19
CA GLU A 119 -11.30 2.17 5.56
C GLU A 119 -11.38 0.64 5.68
N VAL A 120 -12.01 -0.04 4.71
CA VAL A 120 -12.02 -1.50 4.66
C VAL A 120 -10.60 -2.05 4.55
N ARG A 121 -9.79 -1.49 3.64
CA ARG A 121 -8.42 -1.95 3.43
C ARG A 121 -7.51 -1.70 4.63
N VAL A 122 -7.66 -0.58 5.32
CA VAL A 122 -6.95 -0.26 6.57
C VAL A 122 -7.29 -1.29 7.63
N LYS A 123 -8.58 -1.62 7.79
CA LYS A 123 -9.00 -2.63 8.76
C LYS A 123 -8.44 -4.03 8.46
N GLU A 124 -8.37 -4.41 7.18
CA GLU A 124 -7.71 -5.65 6.76
C GLU A 124 -6.21 -5.64 7.12
N LEU A 125 -5.53 -4.51 6.86
CA LEU A 125 -4.10 -4.36 7.13
C LEU A 125 -3.79 -4.33 8.63
N GLU A 126 -4.63 -3.69 9.45
CA GLU A 126 -4.51 -3.73 10.90
C GLU A 126 -4.56 -5.17 11.43
N GLY A 127 -5.52 -5.97 10.97
CA GLY A 127 -5.61 -7.38 11.34
C GLY A 127 -4.40 -8.21 10.89
N GLU A 128 -3.85 -7.93 9.71
CA GLU A 128 -2.63 -8.59 9.21
C GLU A 128 -1.39 -8.17 10.01
N VAL A 129 -1.29 -6.91 10.42
CA VAL A 129 -0.21 -6.41 11.30
C VAL A 129 -0.28 -7.11 12.66
N ASP A 130 -1.46 -7.18 13.27
CA ASP A 130 -1.66 -7.87 14.55
C ASP A 130 -1.28 -9.35 14.47
N ARG A 131 -1.63 -10.02 13.36
CA ARG A 131 -1.23 -11.41 13.10
C ARG A 131 0.29 -11.54 13.03
N ARG A 132 0.96 -10.68 12.24
CA ARG A 132 2.42 -10.72 12.09
C ARG A 132 3.16 -10.41 13.39
N ILE A 133 2.67 -9.45 14.16
CA ILE A 133 3.21 -9.15 15.50
C ILE A 133 3.08 -10.39 16.39
N SER A 134 1.91 -11.01 16.42
CA SER A 134 1.68 -12.22 17.22
C SER A 134 2.60 -13.37 16.81
N GLU A 135 2.78 -13.59 15.51
CA GLU A 135 3.71 -14.59 14.97
C GLU A 135 5.17 -14.30 15.31
N ALA A 136 5.60 -13.04 15.17
CA ALA A 136 6.97 -12.62 15.52
C ALA A 136 7.25 -12.78 17.02
N VAL A 137 6.30 -12.39 17.88
CA VAL A 137 6.41 -12.57 19.33
C VAL A 137 6.48 -14.05 19.70
N ALA A 138 5.65 -14.90 19.10
CA ALA A 138 5.69 -16.35 19.32
C ALA A 138 7.04 -16.96 18.88
N ALA A 139 7.56 -16.55 17.73
CA ALA A 139 8.83 -17.02 17.21
C ALA A 139 10.00 -16.63 18.14
N GLU A 140 10.01 -15.39 18.64
CA GLU A 140 11.06 -14.93 19.55
C GLU A 140 10.96 -15.62 20.92
N ARG A 141 9.76 -15.84 21.45
CA ARG A 141 9.55 -16.65 22.67
C ARG A 141 10.13 -18.05 22.54
N GLU A 142 9.85 -18.73 21.42
CA GLU A 142 10.40 -20.05 21.17
C GLU A 142 11.93 -20.03 21.03
N ARG A 143 12.50 -18.98 20.42
CA ARG A 143 13.94 -18.80 20.35
C ARG A 143 14.58 -18.66 21.74
N CYS A 144 14.01 -17.81 22.60
CA CYS A 144 14.46 -17.65 23.99
C CYS A 144 14.34 -18.96 24.77
N ALA A 145 13.24 -19.68 24.62
CA ALA A 145 13.03 -20.97 25.29
C ALA A 145 14.09 -22.01 24.88
N LYS A 146 14.43 -22.10 23.59
CA LYS A 146 15.51 -22.97 23.10
C LYS A 146 16.89 -22.60 23.68
N MET A 147 17.17 -21.31 23.85
CA MET A 147 18.42 -20.87 24.49
C MET A 147 18.50 -21.29 25.97
N LEU A 148 17.37 -21.27 26.67
CA LEU A 148 17.29 -21.73 28.05
C LEU A 148 17.39 -23.24 28.15
N ASP A 149 16.75 -24.01 27.26
CA ASP A 149 16.91 -25.46 27.20
C ASP A 149 18.37 -25.85 26.95
N ALA A 150 19.06 -25.17 26.03
CA ALA A 150 20.50 -25.38 25.79
C ALA A 150 21.36 -25.04 27.02
N SER A 151 20.94 -24.05 27.80
CA SER A 151 21.62 -23.70 29.06
C SER A 151 21.35 -24.70 30.17
N ALA A 152 20.16 -25.31 30.19
CA ALA A 152 19.82 -26.39 31.11
C ALA A 152 20.69 -27.62 30.86
N ILE A 153 20.87 -28.00 29.59
CA ILE A 153 21.76 -29.11 29.19
C ILE A 153 23.18 -28.88 29.71
N ARG A 154 23.76 -27.69 29.48
CA ARG A 154 25.09 -27.35 30.00
C ARG A 154 25.18 -27.37 31.52
N ALA A 155 24.14 -26.94 32.23
CA ALA A 155 24.13 -26.97 33.68
C ALA A 155 24.13 -28.40 34.23
N ASP A 156 23.39 -29.31 33.60
CA ASP A 156 23.38 -30.74 33.93
C ASP A 156 24.77 -31.38 33.68
N GLU A 157 25.39 -31.08 32.54
CA GLU A 157 26.76 -31.54 32.22
C GLU A 157 27.81 -31.11 33.26
N HIS A 158 27.58 -29.98 33.94
CA HIS A 158 28.45 -29.46 35.00
C HIS A 158 28.01 -29.86 36.43
N GLY A 159 26.98 -30.70 36.59
CA GLY A 159 26.45 -31.10 37.90
C GLY A 159 25.73 -29.98 38.66
N ALA A 160 25.34 -28.91 37.98
CA ALA A 160 24.66 -27.75 38.54
C ALA A 160 23.14 -27.93 38.50
N HIS A 161 22.63 -28.92 39.26
CA HIS A 161 21.22 -29.33 39.26
C HIS A 161 20.20 -28.19 39.49
N TRP A 162 20.58 -27.17 40.26
CA TRP A 162 19.72 -25.98 40.43
C TRP A 162 19.63 -25.14 39.15
N GLY A 163 20.75 -24.95 38.44
CA GLY A 163 20.79 -24.20 37.18
C GLY A 163 19.97 -24.87 36.08
N GLU A 164 20.02 -26.20 35.99
CA GLU A 164 19.22 -26.99 35.06
C GLU A 164 17.72 -26.82 35.33
N ARG A 165 17.30 -26.99 36.59
CA ARG A 165 15.89 -26.90 36.99
C ARG A 165 15.33 -25.50 36.74
N TYR A 166 16.06 -24.44 37.09
CA TYR A 166 15.62 -23.07 36.83
C TYR A 166 15.52 -22.78 35.34
N ALA A 167 16.51 -23.17 34.54
CA ALA A 167 16.50 -22.94 33.10
C ALA A 167 15.29 -23.62 32.41
N LYS A 168 14.97 -24.87 32.79
CA LYS A 168 13.77 -25.58 32.29
C LYS A 168 12.46 -24.88 32.69
N CYS A 169 12.35 -24.42 33.95
CA CYS A 169 11.15 -23.69 34.41
C CYS A 169 10.94 -22.38 33.64
N TRP A 170 12.01 -21.62 33.40
CA TRP A 170 11.93 -20.38 32.63
C TRP A 170 11.64 -20.63 31.15
N ALA A 171 12.19 -21.69 30.54
CA ALA A 171 11.87 -22.05 29.17
C ALA A 171 10.38 -22.39 28.99
N ALA A 172 9.79 -23.11 29.94
CA ALA A 172 8.36 -23.41 29.96
C ALA A 172 7.51 -22.14 30.13
N ALA A 173 7.83 -21.28 31.10
CA ALA A 173 7.11 -20.04 31.35
C ALA A 173 7.09 -19.09 30.13
N ILE A 174 8.21 -18.98 29.41
CA ILE A 174 8.32 -18.14 28.20
C ILE A 174 7.46 -18.68 27.04
N ARG A 175 7.35 -20.01 26.89
CA ARG A 175 6.47 -20.63 25.89
C ARG A 175 5.00 -20.43 26.20
N GLU A 176 4.64 -20.50 27.48
CA GLU A 176 3.28 -20.26 27.98
C GLU A 176 2.91 -18.77 27.97
N GLY A 177 3.89 -17.89 27.83
CA GLY A 177 3.68 -16.45 27.71
C GLY A 177 3.43 -15.72 29.03
N VAL A 178 3.94 -16.27 30.13
CA VAL A 178 3.90 -15.73 31.50
C VAL A 178 4.85 -14.55 31.67
#